data_AF-A0A382UW30-F1
#
_entry.id   AF-A0A382UW30-F1
#
_cell.length_a   1.000
_cell.length_b   1.000
_cell.length_c   1.000
_cell.angle_alpha   90.00
_cell.angle_beta   90.00
_cell.angle_gamma   90.00
#
_symmetry.space_group_name_H-M   'P 1'
#
loop_
_entity.id
_entity.type
_entity.pdbx_description
1 polymer ?
#
loop_
_entity_poly.entity_id
_entity_poly.type
_entity_poly.pdbx_seq_one_letter_code
_entity_poly.pdbx_strand_id
1 'polypeptide(L)'
;MLITFIDDLVSFDGHSADSVPLGGPEKNLISLAVALAKRGHTVRVFNRCKKSVVANGVGWQPIGECDAAYSDWLIAHRDPSLLRRVPNAVRTAVWAVANAEYLDHSGSLSVIAARETVLILQSLAQSLTVPKILQSNAAEVV
;
A
#
# COMPACT_ATOMS: atom_id res chain seq x y z
N MET A 1 -14.06 -8.14 4.54
CA MET A 1 -12.74 -8.51 3.96
C MET A 1 -11.64 -7.92 4.81
N LEU A 2 -10.52 -8.62 4.92
CA LEU A 2 -9.27 -8.18 5.52
C LEU A 2 -8.40 -7.50 4.47
N ILE A 3 -8.13 -6.20 4.66
CA ILE A 3 -7.29 -5.39 3.78
C ILE A 3 -6.07 -4.95 4.59
N THR A 4 -4.87 -5.24 4.06
CA THR A 4 -3.60 -4.89 4.67
C THR A 4 -2.88 -3.88 3.80
N PHE A 5 -2.61 -2.70 4.34
CA PHE A 5 -1.65 -1.76 3.76
C PHE A 5 -0.28 -1.98 4.38
N ILE A 6 0.77 -1.80 3.59
CA ILE A 6 2.14 -1.80 4.08
C ILE A 6 2.94 -0.65 3.46
N ASP A 7 3.62 0.11 4.31
CA ASP A 7 4.44 1.27 3.95
C ASP A 7 5.71 1.28 4.80
N ASP A 8 6.87 1.64 4.25
CA ASP A 8 8.12 1.72 5.02
C ASP A 8 8.81 3.09 4.94
N LEU A 9 8.05 4.15 4.65
CA LEU A 9 8.63 5.48 4.38
C LEU A 9 8.79 6.30 5.66
N VAL A 10 7.68 6.68 6.27
CA VAL A 10 7.66 7.62 7.39
C VAL A 10 6.72 7.16 8.50
N SER A 11 6.93 7.67 9.71
CA SER A 11 6.10 7.32 10.86
C SER A 11 4.82 8.13 10.84
N PHE A 12 3.67 7.46 10.76
CA PHE A 12 2.35 8.06 10.93
C PHE A 12 1.33 7.02 11.41
N ASP A 13 0.22 7.49 11.94
CA ASP A 13 -0.94 6.69 12.33
C ASP A 13 -2.24 7.47 12.05
N GLY A 14 -3.38 6.90 12.42
CA GLY A 14 -4.69 7.53 12.19
C GLY A 14 -4.94 8.82 12.98
N HIS A 15 -4.05 9.23 13.91
CA HIS A 15 -4.11 10.52 14.62
C HIS A 15 -3.10 11.54 14.07
N SER A 16 -2.15 11.09 13.26
CA SER A 16 -1.05 11.93 12.76
C SER A 16 -1.54 13.04 11.83
N ALA A 17 -2.63 12.82 11.09
CA ALA A 17 -3.20 13.83 10.18
C ALA A 17 -3.66 15.11 10.90
N ASP A 18 -4.06 15.00 12.18
CA ASP A 18 -4.54 16.12 12.98
C ASP A 18 -3.44 16.78 13.82
N SER A 19 -2.27 16.15 13.92
CA SER A 19 -1.24 16.52 14.89
C SER A 19 0.11 16.91 14.28
N VAL A 20 0.41 16.47 13.05
CA VAL A 20 1.67 16.79 12.37
C VAL A 20 1.48 17.08 10.88
N PRO A 21 2.37 17.87 10.25
CA PRO A 21 2.35 18.06 8.81
C PRO A 21 2.69 16.74 8.10
N LEU A 22 1.72 16.20 7.37
CA LEU A 22 1.90 15.02 6.51
C LEU A 22 1.86 15.41 5.03
N GLY A 23 2.58 14.66 4.21
CA GLY A 23 2.54 14.76 2.76
C GLY A 23 1.25 14.18 2.17
N GLY A 24 1.08 14.40 0.86
CA GLY A 24 -0.05 13.85 0.10
C GLY A 24 -0.16 12.31 0.20
N PRO A 25 0.93 11.55 -0.01
CA PRO A 25 0.89 10.09 0.08
C PRO A 25 0.40 9.56 1.43
N GLU A 26 0.90 10.11 2.54
CA GLU A 26 0.52 9.67 3.88
C GLU A 26 -0.95 10.00 4.18
N LYS A 27 -1.40 11.21 3.81
CA LYS A 27 -2.81 11.62 3.97
C LYS A 27 -3.76 10.76 3.12
N ASN A 28 -3.36 10.41 1.90
CA ASN A 28 -4.16 9.56 1.02
C ASN A 28 -4.29 8.14 1.59
N LEU A 29 -3.21 7.56 2.11
CA LEU A 29 -3.25 6.25 2.76
C LEU A 29 -4.18 6.27 3.98
N ILE A 30 -4.02 7.25 4.88
CA ILE A 30 -4.91 7.40 6.04
C ILE A 30 -6.37 7.51 5.60
N SER A 31 -6.66 8.39 4.65
CA SER A 31 -8.03 8.66 4.19
C SER A 31 -8.67 7.42 3.56
N LEU A 32 -7.94 6.70 2.70
CA LEU A 32 -8.43 5.48 2.08
C LEU A 32 -8.64 4.36 3.11
N ALA A 33 -7.67 4.14 4.01
CA ALA A 33 -7.77 3.11 5.04
C ALA A 33 -8.99 3.34 5.94
N VAL A 34 -9.23 4.59 6.36
CA VAL A 34 -10.39 4.97 7.16
C VAL A 34 -11.69 4.83 6.37
N ALA A 35 -11.72 5.22 5.10
CA ALA A 35 -12.90 5.07 4.25
C ALA A 35 -13.28 3.59 4.07
N LEU A 36 -12.30 2.70 3.87
CA LEU A 36 -12.51 1.25 3.78
C LEU A 36 -13.02 0.67 5.11
N ALA A 37 -12.45 1.09 6.24
CA ALA A 37 -12.92 0.67 7.55
C ALA A 37 -14.38 1.09 7.80
N LYS A 38 -14.74 2.34 7.45
CA LYS A 38 -16.11 2.86 7.53
C LYS A 38 -17.11 2.11 6.64
N ARG A 39 -16.63 1.49 5.56
CA ARG A 39 -17.44 0.62 4.68
C ARG A 39 -17.60 -0.82 5.20
N GLY A 40 -17.05 -1.13 6.39
CA GLY A 40 -17.18 -2.44 7.04
C GLY A 40 -16.05 -3.43 6.71
N HIS A 41 -14.97 -2.98 6.08
CA HIS A 41 -13.77 -3.81 5.91
C HIS A 41 -12.92 -3.81 7.18
N THR A 42 -12.23 -4.91 7.46
CA THR A 42 -11.21 -4.96 8.51
C THR A 42 -9.91 -4.46 7.89
N VAL A 43 -9.44 -3.29 8.32
CA VAL A 43 -8.26 -2.65 7.75
C VAL A 43 -7.15 -2.61 8.78
N ARG A 44 -5.97 -3.06 8.38
CA ARG A 44 -4.74 -2.87 9.14
C ARG A 44 -3.65 -2.25 8.27
N VAL A 45 -2.80 -1.46 8.90
CA VAL A 45 -1.68 -0.76 8.27
C VAL A 45 -0.43 -1.12 9.05
N PHE A 46 0.54 -1.70 8.35
CA PHE A 46 1.89 -1.88 8.87
C PHE A 46 2.77 -0.77 8.31
N ASN A 47 3.25 0.12 9.18
CA ASN A 47 4.16 1.18 8.76
C ASN A 47 5.17 1.55 9.85
N ARG A 48 5.88 2.67 9.70
CA ARG A 48 6.85 3.11 10.72
C ARG A 48 6.20 3.74 11.95
N CYS A 49 4.91 3.52 12.24
CA CYS A 49 4.29 4.02 13.47
C CYS A 49 5.05 3.47 14.70
N LYS A 50 5.11 4.28 15.76
CA LYS A 50 5.93 3.96 16.94
C LYS A 50 5.31 2.91 17.86
N LYS A 51 3.99 2.74 17.79
CA LYS A 51 3.22 1.85 18.65
C LYS A 51 1.99 1.37 17.92
N SER A 52 1.53 0.20 18.31
CA SER A 52 0.24 -0.32 17.87
C SER A 52 -0.89 0.56 18.40
N VAL A 53 -1.81 0.98 17.54
CA VAL A 53 -2.97 1.82 17.89
C VAL A 53 -4.14 1.52 16.96
N VAL A 54 -5.37 1.55 17.50
CA VAL A 54 -6.58 1.54 16.68
C VAL A 54 -7.11 2.97 16.60
N ALA A 55 -7.19 3.51 15.38
CA ALA A 55 -7.66 4.86 15.14
C ALA A 55 -8.61 4.86 13.94
N ASN A 56 -9.80 5.45 14.11
CA ASN A 56 -10.83 5.54 13.07
C ASN A 56 -11.21 4.17 12.46
N GLY A 57 -11.23 3.12 13.28
CA GLY A 57 -11.55 1.75 12.86
C GLY A 57 -10.43 1.01 12.14
N VAL A 58 -9.24 1.61 12.02
CA VAL A 58 -8.05 1.02 11.38
C VAL A 58 -7.04 0.60 12.45
N GLY A 59 -6.50 -0.61 12.34
CA GLY A 59 -5.39 -1.07 13.17
C GLY A 59 -4.04 -0.63 12.58
N TRP A 60 -3.31 0.22 13.29
CA TRP A 60 -1.97 0.68 12.91
C TRP A 60 -0.93 -0.08 13.73
N GLN A 61 0.09 -0.64 13.08
CA GLN A 61 1.11 -1.47 13.73
C GLN A 61 2.51 -1.17 13.17
N PRO A 62 3.56 -1.23 14.00
CA PRO A 62 4.93 -1.08 13.53
C PRO A 62 5.26 -2.17 12.49
N ILE A 63 5.86 -1.79 11.37
CA ILE A 63 6.20 -2.72 10.28
C ILE A 63 7.19 -3.80 10.69
N GLY A 64 8.06 -3.51 11.66
CA GLY A 64 8.97 -4.49 12.26
C GLY A 64 8.26 -5.61 13.02
N GLU A 65 7.01 -5.38 13.44
CA GLU A 65 6.14 -6.35 14.12
C GLU A 65 5.18 -7.06 13.15
N CYS A 66 5.37 -6.89 11.82
CA CYS A 66 4.49 -7.52 10.84
C CYS A 66 4.71 -9.05 10.81
N ASP A 67 3.79 -9.77 11.43
CA ASP A 67 3.70 -11.23 11.47
C ASP A 67 2.50 -11.79 10.67
N ALA A 68 1.87 -10.92 9.88
CA ALA A 68 0.68 -11.21 9.13
C ALA A 68 0.89 -12.29 8.06
N ALA A 69 0.29 -13.47 8.25
CA ALA A 69 0.37 -14.55 7.28
C ALA A 69 -0.60 -14.41 6.09
N TYR A 70 -1.78 -13.80 6.30
CA TYR A 70 -2.91 -13.80 5.35
C TYR A 70 -3.55 -12.41 5.18
N SER A 71 -4.05 -12.11 3.98
CA SER A 71 -4.93 -10.95 3.71
C SER A 71 -5.81 -11.22 2.48
N ASP A 72 -7.04 -10.70 2.42
CA ASP A 72 -7.81 -10.76 1.17
C ASP A 72 -7.18 -9.83 0.11
N TRP A 73 -6.75 -8.64 0.56
CA TRP A 73 -5.96 -7.70 -0.24
C TRP A 73 -4.72 -7.27 0.53
N LEU A 74 -3.55 -7.33 -0.12
CA LEU A 74 -2.31 -6.71 0.34
C LEU A 74 -1.95 -5.56 -0.61
N ILE A 75 -1.85 -4.35 -0.07
CA ILE A 75 -1.55 -3.15 -0.84
C ILE A 75 -0.20 -2.62 -0.35
N ALA A 76 0.84 -2.81 -1.17
CA ALA A 76 2.14 -2.21 -0.95
C ALA A 76 2.12 -0.76 -1.40
N HIS A 77 2.44 0.14 -0.49
CA HIS A 77 2.52 1.57 -0.78
C HIS A 77 3.93 1.90 -1.26
N ARG A 78 4.03 2.36 -2.51
CA ARG A 78 5.28 2.68 -3.22
C ARG A 78 6.23 1.51 -3.48
N ASP A 79 6.62 0.70 -2.51
CA ASP A 79 7.67 -0.32 -2.70
C ASP A 79 7.10 -1.74 -2.91
N PRO A 80 7.25 -2.33 -4.12
CA PRO A 80 6.80 -3.70 -4.40
C PRO A 80 7.45 -4.76 -3.52
N SER A 81 8.65 -4.52 -2.99
CA SER A 81 9.35 -5.48 -2.12
C SER A 81 8.54 -5.83 -0.86
N LEU A 82 7.70 -4.88 -0.41
CA LEU A 82 6.84 -5.03 0.76
C LEU A 82 5.76 -6.11 0.56
N LEU A 83 5.44 -6.48 -0.68
CA LEU A 83 4.53 -7.59 -0.96
C LEU A 83 5.03 -8.92 -0.39
N ARG A 84 6.32 -9.05 -0.08
CA ARG A 84 6.88 -10.27 0.54
C ARG A 84 6.50 -10.43 2.02
N ARG A 85 5.98 -9.38 2.67
CA ARG A 85 5.67 -9.38 4.11
C ARG A 85 4.44 -10.19 4.48
N VAL A 86 3.48 -10.31 3.56
CA VAL A 86 2.28 -11.12 3.75
C VAL A 86 2.26 -12.21 2.66
N PRO A 87 2.75 -13.43 2.95
CA PRO A 87 2.94 -14.46 1.93
C PRO A 87 1.61 -14.91 1.33
N ASN A 88 0.57 -15.14 2.14
CA ASN A 88 -0.68 -15.74 1.70
C ASN A 88 -1.77 -14.69 1.42
N ALA A 89 -1.40 -13.55 0.82
CA ALA A 89 -2.38 -12.57 0.36
C ALA A 89 -3.07 -13.07 -0.93
N VAL A 90 -4.41 -13.08 -0.94
CA VAL A 90 -5.23 -13.56 -2.06
C VAL A 90 -5.09 -12.68 -3.29
N ARG A 91 -5.08 -11.36 -3.08
CA ARG A 91 -4.81 -10.36 -4.11
C ARG A 91 -3.76 -9.37 -3.63
N THR A 92 -2.94 -8.90 -4.56
CA THR A 92 -1.92 -7.90 -4.28
C THR A 92 -2.04 -6.68 -5.18
N ALA A 93 -1.73 -5.53 -4.62
CA ALA A 93 -1.60 -4.30 -5.37
C ALA A 93 -0.35 -3.52 -4.97
N VAL A 94 0.23 -2.79 -5.92
CA VAL A 94 1.23 -1.76 -5.65
C VAL A 94 0.60 -0.42 -5.97
N TRP A 95 0.56 0.46 -4.97
CA TRP A 95 0.05 1.81 -5.12
C TRP A 95 1.21 2.77 -5.41
N ALA A 96 1.27 3.22 -6.66
CA ALA A 96 2.26 4.20 -7.08
C ALA A 96 1.80 5.61 -6.70
N VAL A 97 2.62 6.30 -5.89
CA VAL A 97 2.34 7.66 -5.40
C VAL A 97 3.18 8.76 -6.06
N ALA A 98 4.07 8.38 -6.97
CA ALA A 98 4.89 9.25 -7.81
C ALA A 98 5.06 8.60 -9.18
N ASN A 99 5.81 9.21 -10.11
CA ASN A 99 6.14 8.59 -11.41
C ASN A 99 6.58 7.14 -11.21
N ALA A 100 6.05 6.23 -12.02
CA ALA A 100 6.21 4.79 -11.86
C ALA A 100 7.54 4.24 -12.42
N GLU A 101 8.44 5.12 -12.90
CA GLU A 101 9.76 4.76 -13.43
C GLU A 101 10.62 3.98 -12.43
N TYR A 102 10.45 4.23 -11.12
CA TYR A 102 11.18 3.49 -10.08
C TYR A 102 10.83 1.99 -10.06
N LEU A 103 9.75 1.55 -10.72
CA LEU A 103 9.42 0.14 -10.84
C LEU A 103 10.33 -0.59 -11.84
N ASP A 104 11.11 0.13 -12.66
CA ASP A 104 12.00 -0.43 -13.69
C ASP A 104 13.33 -0.94 -13.12
N HIS A 105 13.25 -1.82 -12.12
CA HIS A 105 14.38 -2.60 -11.66
C HIS A 105 13.97 -4.06 -11.43
N SER A 106 14.93 -4.97 -11.64
CA SER A 106 14.70 -6.43 -11.65
C SER A 106 14.00 -6.96 -10.38
N GLY A 107 14.35 -6.41 -9.21
CA GLY A 107 13.71 -6.74 -7.94
C GLY A 107 12.21 -6.43 -7.89
N SER A 108 11.77 -5.30 -8.42
CA SER A 108 10.36 -4.88 -8.43
C SER A 108 9.57 -5.67 -9.46
N LEU A 109 10.09 -5.78 -10.68
CA LEU A 109 9.44 -6.49 -11.78
C LEU A 109 9.16 -7.97 -11.43
N SER A 110 10.14 -8.65 -10.82
CA SER A 110 9.99 -10.06 -10.43
C SER A 110 8.90 -10.26 -9.38
N VAL A 111 8.77 -9.36 -8.40
CA VAL A 111 7.73 -9.46 -7.37
C VAL A 111 6.34 -9.18 -7.95
N ILE A 112 6.22 -8.15 -8.79
CA ILE A 112 4.95 -7.77 -9.41
C ILE A 112 4.44 -8.90 -10.30
N ALA A 113 5.30 -9.47 -11.14
CA ALA A 113 4.96 -10.57 -12.04
C ALA A 113 4.62 -11.86 -11.28
N ALA A 114 5.42 -12.25 -10.29
CA ALA A 114 5.20 -13.49 -9.54
C ALA A 114 3.88 -13.52 -8.73
N ARG A 115 3.32 -12.35 -8.43
CA ARG A 115 2.09 -12.21 -7.65
C ARG A 115 0.90 -11.67 -8.46
N GLU A 116 1.03 -11.54 -9.77
CA GLU A 116 -0.02 -10.97 -10.65
C GLU A 116 -0.59 -9.65 -10.10
N THR A 117 0.31 -8.78 -9.64
CA THR A 117 -0.06 -7.61 -8.83
C THR A 117 -0.73 -6.52 -9.66
N VAL A 118 -1.85 -5.98 -9.16
CA VAL A 118 -2.53 -4.82 -9.74
C VAL A 118 -1.74 -3.54 -9.45
N LEU A 119 -1.59 -2.68 -10.45
CA LEU A 119 -1.04 -1.34 -10.24
C LEU A 119 -2.16 -0.34 -10.00
N ILE A 120 -2.11 0.33 -8.85
CA ILE A 120 -3.01 1.44 -8.51
C ILE A 120 -2.28 2.74 -8.86
N LEU A 121 -2.87 3.48 -9.80
CA LEU A 121 -2.35 4.77 -10.26
C LEU A 121 -3.26 5.91 -9.78
N GLN A 122 -2.66 7.09 -9.56
CA GLN A 122 -3.34 8.33 -9.14
C GLN A 122 -3.88 9.12 -10.34
N SER A 123 -3.40 8.86 -11.55
CA SER A 123 -3.85 9.55 -12.76
C SER A 123 -3.48 8.78 -14.02
N LEU A 124 -4.15 9.10 -15.13
CA LEU A 124 -3.77 8.60 -16.45
C LEU A 124 -2.37 9.07 -16.88
N ALA A 125 -1.94 10.27 -16.50
CA ALA A 125 -0.60 10.76 -16.83
C ALA A 125 0.50 9.88 -16.23
N GLN A 126 0.26 9.31 -15.05
CA GLN A 126 1.19 8.39 -14.40
C GLN A 126 1.37 7.08 -15.18
N SER A 127 0.35 6.64 -15.93
CA SER A 127 0.44 5.39 -16.71
C SER A 127 1.52 5.47 -17.80
N LEU A 128 1.80 6.66 -18.31
CA LEU A 128 2.86 6.92 -19.28
C LEU A 128 4.26 6.67 -18.71
N THR A 129 4.39 6.70 -17.39
CA THR A 129 5.66 6.47 -16.66
C THR A 129 5.81 5.03 -16.18
N VAL A 130 4.78 4.18 -16.36
CA VAL A 130 4.84 2.76 -16.00
C VAL A 130 5.79 2.06 -16.97
N PRO A 131 6.75 1.25 -16.48
CA PRO A 131 7.67 0.51 -17.35
C PRO A 131 6.90 -0.33 -18.36
N LYS A 132 7.33 -0.33 -19.62
CA LYS A 132 6.61 -0.99 -20.73
C LYS A 132 6.28 -2.46 -20.44
N ILE A 133 7.16 -3.15 -19.75
CA ILE A 133 6.98 -4.56 -19.35
C ILE A 133 5.80 -4.77 -18.39
N LEU A 134 5.38 -3.73 -17.67
CA LEU A 134 4.24 -3.75 -16.76
C LEU A 134 2.96 -3.18 -17.38
N GLN A 135 3.04 -2.51 -18.53
CA GLN A 135 1.87 -1.91 -19.19
C GLN A 135 0.90 -2.97 -19.76
N SER A 136 1.33 -4.22 -19.94
CA SER A 136 0.46 -5.34 -20.28
C SER A 136 -0.33 -5.89 -19.09
N ASN A 137 0.04 -5.52 -17.86
CA ASN A 137 -0.73 -5.85 -16.66
C ASN A 137 -1.80 -4.79 -16.47
N ALA A 138 -3.05 -5.20 -16.28
CA ALA A 138 -4.20 -4.30 -16.14
C ALA A 138 -3.95 -3.26 -15.03
N ALA A 139 -3.59 -2.04 -15.42
CA ALA A 139 -3.51 -0.91 -14.51
C ALA A 139 -4.94 -0.38 -14.30
N GLU A 140 -5.39 -0.36 -13.05
CA GLU A 140 -6.64 0.30 -12.67
C GLU A 140 -6.32 1.73 -12.23
N VAL A 141 -6.97 2.71 -12.86
CA VAL A 141 -6.90 4.13 -12.48
C VAL A 141 -8.03 4.40 -11.50
N VAL A 142 -7.71 4.92 -10.31
CA VAL A 142 -8.68 5.25 -9.25
C VAL A 142 -8.89 6.75 -9.16
#